data_AF-A0A7C1E5J3-F1
#
_entry.id   AF-A0A7C1E5J3-F1
#
_cell.length_a   1.000
_cell.length_b   1.000
_cell.length_c   1.000
_cell.angle_alpha   90.00
_cell.angle_beta   90.00
_cell.angle_gamma   90.00
#
_symmetry.space_group_name_H-M   'P 1'
#
loop_
_entity.id
_entity.type
_entity.pdbx_description
1 polymer ?
#
loop_
_entity_poly.entity_id
_entity_poly.type
_entity_poly.pdbx_seq_one_letter_code
_entity_poly.pdbx_strand_id
1 'polypeptide(L)'
;MSRYGSDLPEPPWVYSPGSVKSWLESTAPGARVRKSAGEREGEDYVKNVELLLDLDVEKTPVQPSSALLAWLRSRLGQERVEEHFELLPTAELLLRALHKAKFTNVLDITMGDEVLYHGPDRRYDIKDVVRQLAEQTPAHPGAQSIHLAVRLERRHSPTARVTIRRVHPQREHAIHVRFEGKLHKRLLQVFLNYLREHLQVEVTEG
;
A
#
# COMPACT_ATOMS: atom_id res chain seq x y z
N MET A 1 -5.00 -34.42 -8.07
CA MET A 1 -5.49 -33.41 -9.04
C MET A 1 -5.88 -32.18 -8.24
N SER A 2 -5.04 -31.15 -8.28
CA SER A 2 -5.27 -29.83 -7.66
C SER A 2 -6.52 -29.20 -8.24
N ARG A 3 -7.38 -28.56 -7.44
CA ARG A 3 -8.63 -27.96 -7.97
C ARG A 3 -8.39 -26.69 -8.79
N TYR A 4 -7.18 -26.16 -8.71
CA TYR A 4 -6.64 -25.09 -9.54
C TYR A 4 -5.31 -25.60 -10.08
N GLY A 5 -5.13 -25.64 -11.41
CA GLY A 5 -3.97 -26.23 -12.09
C GLY A 5 -2.66 -25.46 -11.90
N SER A 6 -2.26 -25.23 -10.65
CA SER A 6 -0.99 -24.64 -10.23
C SER A 6 -0.29 -25.61 -9.26
N ASP A 7 1.03 -25.78 -9.40
CA ASP A 7 1.87 -26.63 -8.54
C ASP A 7 2.09 -26.07 -7.12
N LEU A 8 1.28 -25.09 -6.70
CA LEU A 8 1.39 -24.46 -5.38
C LEU A 8 0.44 -25.12 -4.37
N PRO A 9 0.88 -25.29 -3.10
CA PRO A 9 0.06 -25.92 -2.08
C PRO A 9 -1.16 -25.05 -1.73
N GLU A 10 -2.35 -25.65 -1.80
CA GLU A 10 -3.62 -25.01 -1.41
C GLU A 10 -3.57 -24.60 0.08
N PRO A 11 -4.11 -23.42 0.46
CA PRO A 11 -4.04 -22.94 1.83
C PRO A 11 -4.83 -23.83 2.80
N PRO A 12 -4.31 -24.10 4.01
CA PRO A 12 -4.99 -24.96 4.98
C PRO A 12 -6.25 -24.28 5.54
N TRP A 13 -7.38 -24.97 5.47
CA TRP A 13 -8.72 -24.47 5.82
C TRP A 13 -9.00 -24.37 7.34
N VAL A 14 -7.98 -24.52 8.21
CA VAL A 14 -8.08 -24.39 9.68
C VAL A 14 -6.81 -23.74 10.24
N TYR A 15 -6.97 -22.63 10.99
CA TYR A 15 -5.87 -21.71 11.32
C TYR A 15 -5.37 -21.84 12.77
N SER A 16 -4.21 -22.49 12.94
CA SER A 16 -3.31 -22.22 14.08
C SER A 16 -2.13 -21.34 13.59
N PRO A 17 -1.49 -20.53 14.46
CA PRO A 17 -0.34 -19.69 14.07
C PRO A 17 0.82 -20.47 13.42
N GLY A 18 1.00 -21.73 13.81
CA GLY A 18 1.99 -22.63 13.20
C GLY A 18 1.63 -23.03 11.76
N SER A 19 0.35 -23.23 11.47
CA SER A 19 -0.14 -23.61 10.13
C SER A 19 -0.04 -22.46 9.13
N VAL A 20 -0.27 -21.22 9.57
CA VAL A 20 -0.08 -20.01 8.75
C VAL A 20 1.40 -19.76 8.48
N LYS A 21 2.25 -19.94 9.49
CA LYS A 21 3.70 -19.81 9.35
C LYS A 21 4.26 -20.85 8.37
N SER A 22 3.83 -22.10 8.46
CA SER A 22 4.25 -23.17 7.55
C SER A 22 3.72 -22.97 6.12
N TRP A 23 2.54 -22.37 5.94
CA TRP A 23 2.02 -22.02 4.61
C TRP A 23 2.73 -20.79 4.01
N LEU A 24 3.03 -19.77 4.82
CA LEU A 24 3.85 -18.63 4.41
C LEU A 24 5.28 -19.07 4.06
N GLU A 25 5.90 -19.94 4.86
CA GLU A 25 7.23 -20.49 4.57
C GLU A 25 7.27 -21.35 3.31
N SER A 26 6.16 -21.98 2.91
CA SER A 26 6.09 -22.83 1.71
C SER A 26 5.68 -22.08 0.43
N THR A 27 5.02 -20.92 0.55
CA THR A 27 4.60 -20.10 -0.61
C THR A 27 5.44 -18.83 -0.80
N ALA A 28 6.12 -18.37 0.25
CA ALA A 28 7.02 -17.21 0.26
C ALA A 28 8.03 -17.33 1.44
N PRO A 29 9.07 -18.17 1.31
CA PRO A 29 10.02 -18.42 2.41
C PRO A 29 10.69 -17.12 2.88
N GLY A 30 10.45 -16.74 4.14
CA GLY A 30 11.07 -15.57 4.78
C GLY A 30 10.11 -14.64 5.54
N ALA A 31 8.81 -14.72 5.32
CA ALA A 31 7.82 -13.81 5.92
C ALA A 31 7.77 -13.91 7.46
N ARG A 32 7.87 -12.78 8.18
CA ARG A 32 7.75 -12.73 9.66
C ARG A 32 6.66 -11.75 10.12
N VAL A 33 5.67 -12.29 10.84
CA VAL A 33 4.65 -11.49 11.54
C VAL A 33 5.21 -10.98 12.88
N ARG A 34 5.47 -9.68 13.00
CA ARG A 34 5.90 -9.07 14.26
C ARG A 34 4.70 -8.82 15.18
N LYS A 35 4.60 -9.58 16.27
CA LYS A 35 3.55 -9.37 17.30
C LYS A 35 3.90 -8.14 18.15
N SER A 36 2.94 -7.24 18.33
CA SER A 36 3.05 -6.15 19.31
C SER A 36 2.72 -6.69 20.71
N ALA A 37 3.43 -6.21 21.73
CA ALA A 37 3.32 -6.71 23.10
C ALA A 37 1.88 -6.55 23.64
N GLY A 38 1.28 -7.68 24.05
CA GLY A 38 -0.03 -7.74 24.71
C GLY A 38 -1.11 -8.61 24.06
N GLU A 39 -0.79 -9.41 23.03
CA GLU A 39 -1.77 -10.28 22.35
C GLU A 39 -2.16 -11.51 23.18
N ARG A 40 -3.45 -11.61 23.54
CA ARG A 40 -4.12 -12.88 23.84
C ARG A 40 -4.35 -13.63 22.53
N GLU A 41 -4.00 -14.91 22.48
CA GLU A 41 -4.35 -15.79 21.36
C GLU A 41 -5.87 -15.81 21.18
N GLY A 42 -6.36 -15.37 20.01
CA GLY A 42 -7.79 -15.41 19.67
C GLY A 42 -8.39 -14.16 19.00
N GLU A 43 -7.67 -13.03 18.90
CA GLU A 43 -8.21 -11.85 18.20
C GLU A 43 -7.88 -11.87 16.69
N ASP A 44 -8.93 -11.93 15.86
CA ASP A 44 -8.89 -11.85 14.38
C ASP A 44 -8.52 -10.44 13.84
N TYR A 45 -7.94 -9.60 14.69
CA TYR A 45 -7.64 -8.20 14.41
C TYR A 45 -6.13 -7.96 14.48
N VAL A 46 -5.69 -6.94 13.75
CA VAL A 46 -4.35 -6.35 13.79
C VAL A 46 -4.52 -4.86 14.09
N LYS A 47 -3.49 -4.23 14.68
CA LYS A 47 -3.52 -2.82 15.03
C LYS A 47 -2.37 -2.09 14.37
N ASN A 48 -2.62 -0.88 13.85
CA ASN A 48 -1.59 0.02 13.34
C ASN A 48 -0.62 -0.68 12.37
N VAL A 49 -1.18 -1.30 11.34
CA VAL A 49 -0.39 -2.05 10.36
C VAL A 49 0.22 -1.07 9.37
N GLU A 50 1.49 -1.27 9.06
CA GLU A 50 2.22 -0.52 8.04
C GLU A 50 2.67 -1.49 6.96
N LEU A 51 2.49 -1.10 5.70
CA LEU A 51 2.93 -1.84 4.53
C LEU A 51 3.77 -0.90 3.68
N LEU A 52 4.93 -1.41 3.27
CA LEU A 52 5.85 -0.75 2.36
C LEU A 52 5.89 -1.58 1.08
N LEU A 53 5.69 -0.93 -0.06
CA LEU A 53 5.49 -1.61 -1.34
C LEU A 53 6.32 -0.92 -2.41
N ASP A 54 7.03 -1.71 -3.21
CA ASP A 54 7.74 -1.26 -4.40
C ASP A 54 7.03 -1.76 -5.65
N LEU A 55 7.01 -0.94 -6.68
CA LEU A 55 6.52 -1.34 -8.00
C LEU A 55 7.68 -1.91 -8.81
N ASP A 56 7.42 -2.98 -9.55
CA ASP A 56 8.34 -3.52 -10.55
C ASP A 56 8.30 -2.64 -11.80
N VAL A 57 8.98 -1.49 -11.70
CA VAL A 57 9.10 -0.48 -12.77
C VAL A 57 10.53 0.02 -12.86
N GLU A 58 10.86 0.63 -13.99
CA GLU A 58 12.18 1.22 -14.19
C GLU A 58 12.48 2.31 -13.14
N LYS A 59 13.63 2.19 -12.50
CA LYS A 59 14.14 3.16 -11.51
C LYS A 59 15.31 3.93 -12.10
N THR A 60 15.22 5.25 -12.17
CA THR A 60 16.33 6.11 -12.58
C THR A 60 16.92 6.87 -11.39
N PRO A 61 18.25 6.90 -11.24
CA PRO A 61 18.87 7.68 -10.17
C PRO A 61 18.71 9.17 -10.47
N VAL A 62 18.20 9.93 -9.49
CA VAL A 62 18.02 11.38 -9.64
C VAL A 62 19.36 12.06 -9.51
N GLN A 63 19.90 12.53 -10.64
CA GLN A 63 21.18 13.22 -10.67
C GLN A 63 21.11 14.54 -9.88
N PRO A 64 22.05 14.78 -8.96
CA PRO A 64 22.13 16.04 -8.24
C PRO A 64 22.61 17.15 -9.18
N SER A 65 22.13 18.37 -8.95
CA SER A 65 22.51 19.56 -9.72
C SER A 65 23.96 20.01 -9.52
N SER A 66 24.69 19.44 -8.55
CA SER A 66 26.10 19.76 -8.29
C SER A 66 26.89 18.59 -7.70
N ALA A 67 28.19 18.57 -7.94
CA ALA A 67 29.12 17.56 -7.42
C ALA A 67 29.22 17.56 -5.89
N LEU A 68 29.09 18.71 -5.24
CA LEU A 68 29.07 18.80 -3.77
C LEU A 68 27.82 18.13 -3.19
N LEU A 69 26.66 18.30 -3.83
CA LEU A 69 25.43 17.61 -3.44
C LEU A 69 25.52 16.11 -3.73
N ALA A 70 26.18 15.70 -4.82
CA ALA A 70 26.46 14.29 -5.09
C ALA A 70 27.27 13.64 -3.97
N TRP A 71 28.36 14.31 -3.57
CA TRP A 71 29.23 13.83 -2.49
C TRP A 71 28.51 13.78 -1.14
N LEU A 72 27.73 14.81 -0.78
CA LEU A 72 26.93 14.82 0.45
C LEU A 72 25.88 13.70 0.47
N ARG A 73 25.15 13.50 -0.64
CA ARG A 73 24.12 12.45 -0.76
C ARG A 73 24.73 11.06 -0.66
N SER A 74 25.84 10.81 -1.35
CA SER A 74 26.59 9.55 -1.26
C SER A 74 27.04 9.28 0.17
N ARG A 75 27.60 10.28 0.85
CA ARG A 75 28.12 10.14 2.22
C ARG A 75 27.02 9.90 3.27
N LEU A 76 25.83 10.48 3.07
CA LEU A 76 24.68 10.32 3.96
C LEU A 76 23.76 9.16 3.57
N GLY A 77 24.04 8.47 2.46
CA GLY A 77 23.16 7.42 1.92
C GLY A 77 21.79 7.95 1.48
N GLN A 78 21.72 9.21 1.04
CA GLN A 78 20.51 9.92 0.62
C GLN A 78 20.37 9.97 -0.91
N GLU A 79 20.81 8.92 -1.59
CA GLU A 79 20.57 8.77 -3.02
C GLU A 79 19.07 8.66 -3.26
N ARG A 80 18.57 9.36 -4.28
CA ARG A 80 17.14 9.39 -4.62
C ARG A 80 16.95 8.67 -5.95
N VAL A 81 15.86 7.92 -6.02
CA VAL A 81 15.42 7.24 -7.23
C VAL A 81 14.10 7.81 -7.68
N GLU A 82 13.90 7.86 -8.99
CA GLU A 82 12.65 8.17 -9.64
C GLU A 82 12.12 6.87 -10.27
N GLU A 83 10.92 6.47 -9.88
CA GLU A 83 10.24 5.32 -10.47
C GLU A 83 9.29 5.77 -11.59
N HIS A 84 9.42 5.16 -12.77
CA HIS A 84 8.65 5.55 -13.94
C HIS A 84 7.24 4.95 -13.95
N PHE A 85 6.36 5.48 -13.09
CA PHE A 85 4.94 5.15 -13.06
C PHE A 85 4.04 6.39 -12.97
N GLU A 86 2.76 6.21 -13.29
CA GLU A 86 1.75 7.28 -13.21
C GLU A 86 1.07 7.29 -11.82
N LEU A 87 1.09 8.44 -11.13
CA LEU A 87 0.55 8.57 -9.78
C LEU A 87 -0.96 8.32 -9.71
N LEU A 88 -1.73 8.84 -10.67
CA LEU A 88 -3.20 8.77 -10.67
C LEU A 88 -3.71 7.32 -10.89
N PRO A 89 -3.25 6.56 -11.91
CA PRO A 89 -3.61 5.15 -12.04
C PRO A 89 -3.23 4.31 -10.82
N THR A 90 -2.04 4.53 -10.24
CA THR A 90 -1.62 3.80 -9.03
C THR A 90 -2.53 4.14 -7.84
N ALA A 91 -2.89 5.41 -7.66
CA ALA A 91 -3.84 5.83 -6.62
C ALA A 91 -5.24 5.24 -6.83
N GLU A 92 -5.72 5.19 -8.07
CA GLU A 92 -6.99 4.56 -8.43
C GLU A 92 -7.01 3.07 -8.05
N LEU A 93 -5.94 2.33 -8.39
CA LEU A 93 -5.79 0.92 -8.02
C LEU A 93 -5.80 0.70 -6.51
N LEU A 94 -5.10 1.55 -5.75
CA LEU A 94 -5.09 1.49 -4.29
C LEU A 94 -6.46 1.80 -3.69
N LEU A 95 -7.19 2.78 -4.23
CA LEU A 95 -8.58 3.05 -3.82
C LEU A 95 -9.50 1.88 -4.12
N ARG A 96 -9.36 1.23 -5.28
CA ARG A 96 -10.10 0.00 -5.61
C ARG A 96 -9.79 -1.12 -4.64
N ALA A 97 -8.52 -1.31 -4.28
CA ALA A 97 -8.09 -2.29 -3.27
C ALA A 97 -8.74 -2.02 -1.90
N LEU A 98 -8.71 -0.77 -1.46
CA LEU A 98 -9.34 -0.33 -0.21
C LEU A 98 -10.86 -0.55 -0.25
N HIS A 99 -11.52 -0.23 -1.35
CA HIS A 99 -12.95 -0.49 -1.54
C HIS A 99 -13.28 -1.99 -1.48
N LYS A 100 -12.46 -2.86 -2.08
CA LYS A 100 -12.59 -4.32 -1.95
C LYS A 100 -12.44 -4.77 -0.50
N ALA A 101 -11.51 -4.17 0.23
CA ALA A 101 -11.33 -4.33 1.68
C ALA A 101 -12.40 -3.61 2.54
N LYS A 102 -13.49 -3.15 1.92
CA LYS A 102 -14.68 -2.54 2.54
C LYS A 102 -14.48 -1.15 3.11
N PHE A 103 -13.38 -0.47 2.80
CA PHE A 103 -13.27 0.96 3.06
C PHE A 103 -14.24 1.72 2.14
N THR A 104 -14.89 2.75 2.67
CA THR A 104 -16.05 3.36 2.00
C THR A 104 -15.98 4.86 1.89
N ASN A 105 -15.26 5.53 2.79
CA ASN A 105 -15.30 6.99 2.89
C ASN A 105 -13.92 7.57 2.60
N VAL A 106 -13.78 8.31 1.52
CA VAL A 106 -12.56 9.05 1.21
C VAL A 106 -12.58 10.35 1.99
N LEU A 107 -11.60 10.54 2.87
CA LEU A 107 -11.49 11.76 3.68
C LEU A 107 -10.83 12.87 2.86
N ASP A 108 -9.70 12.55 2.23
CA ASP A 108 -8.92 13.47 1.43
C ASP A 108 -8.07 12.74 0.39
N ILE A 109 -7.82 13.44 -0.72
CA ILE A 109 -6.83 13.10 -1.75
C ILE A 109 -6.06 14.37 -2.09
N THR A 110 -4.75 14.33 -1.92
CA THR A 110 -3.87 15.46 -2.22
C THR A 110 -2.71 15.03 -3.11
N MET A 111 -2.40 15.81 -4.13
CA MET A 111 -1.29 15.55 -5.05
C MET A 111 -0.35 16.75 -5.06
N GLY A 112 0.86 16.57 -4.53
CA GLY A 112 1.72 17.70 -4.15
C GLY A 112 1.00 18.62 -3.15
N ASP A 113 0.91 19.91 -3.48
CA ASP A 113 0.23 20.93 -2.68
C ASP A 113 -1.27 21.09 -3.03
N GLU A 114 -1.76 20.36 -4.02
CA GLU A 114 -3.14 20.49 -4.50
C GLU A 114 -4.07 19.45 -3.87
N VAL A 115 -5.27 19.89 -3.50
CA VAL A 115 -6.33 19.02 -2.99
C VAL A 115 -7.23 18.59 -4.14
N LEU A 116 -7.11 17.32 -4.55
CA LEU A 116 -7.96 16.74 -5.61
C LEU A 116 -9.35 16.38 -5.10
N TYR A 117 -9.45 16.00 -3.82
CA TYR A 117 -10.71 15.65 -3.19
C TYR A 117 -10.66 15.92 -1.67
N HIS A 118 -11.77 16.43 -1.13
CA HIS A 118 -11.97 16.54 0.31
C HIS A 118 -13.44 16.28 0.64
N GLY A 119 -13.70 15.25 1.46
CA GLY A 119 -15.06 14.77 1.72
C GLY A 119 -15.24 14.03 3.04
N PRO A 120 -14.76 14.56 4.19
CA PRO A 120 -14.74 13.83 5.46
C PRO A 120 -16.13 13.38 5.94
N ASP A 121 -17.18 14.10 5.56
CA ASP A 121 -18.57 13.82 5.94
C ASP A 121 -19.34 12.99 4.89
N ARG A 122 -18.75 12.76 3.72
CA ARG A 122 -19.36 11.95 2.66
C ARG A 122 -19.09 10.47 2.93
N ARG A 123 -20.14 9.66 2.77
CA ARG A 123 -20.10 8.22 3.03
C ARG A 123 -20.26 7.45 1.74
N TYR A 124 -19.57 6.31 1.65
CA TYR A 124 -19.67 5.40 0.51
C TYR A 124 -19.32 6.05 -0.84
N ASP A 125 -18.45 7.05 -0.83
CA ASP A 125 -18.11 7.91 -1.98
C ASP A 125 -16.94 7.37 -2.82
N ILE A 126 -16.24 6.33 -2.36
CA ILE A 126 -15.03 5.82 -3.02
C ILE A 126 -15.23 5.45 -4.50
N LYS A 127 -16.41 4.97 -4.90
CA LYS A 127 -16.70 4.66 -6.32
C LYS A 127 -16.77 5.91 -7.17
N ASP A 128 -17.42 6.95 -6.66
CA ASP A 128 -17.56 8.22 -7.36
C ASP A 128 -16.20 8.93 -7.44
N VAL A 129 -15.41 8.87 -6.37
CA VAL A 129 -14.04 9.40 -6.32
C VAL A 129 -13.12 8.67 -7.31
N VAL A 130 -13.19 7.34 -7.37
CA VAL A 130 -12.43 6.55 -8.37
C VAL A 130 -12.80 6.95 -9.80
N ARG A 131 -14.09 7.15 -10.09
CA ARG A 131 -14.53 7.62 -11.42
C ARG A 131 -13.99 9.02 -11.72
N GLN A 132 -14.06 9.95 -10.75
CA GLN A 132 -13.56 11.31 -10.91
C GLN A 132 -12.05 11.34 -11.18
N LEU A 133 -11.26 10.52 -10.47
CA LEU A 133 -9.82 10.42 -10.71
C LEU A 133 -9.49 9.85 -12.10
N ALA A 134 -10.25 8.86 -12.57
CA ALA A 134 -10.06 8.28 -13.91
C ALA A 134 -10.38 9.26 -15.04
N GLU A 135 -11.30 10.20 -14.80
CA GLU A 135 -11.68 11.26 -15.74
C GLU A 135 -10.68 12.44 -15.72
N GLN A 136 -9.81 12.54 -14.71
CA GLN A 136 -8.78 13.57 -14.65
C GLN A 136 -7.66 13.25 -15.66
N THR A 137 -7.56 14.07 -16.69
CA THR A 137 -6.39 14.11 -17.60
C THR A 137 -5.21 14.72 -16.83
N PRO A 138 -3.97 14.22 -16.97
CA PRO A 138 -2.86 14.67 -16.13
C PRO A 138 -2.54 16.15 -16.37
N ALA A 139 -3.07 17.03 -15.53
CA ALA A 139 -2.75 18.46 -15.51
C ALA A 139 -1.49 18.77 -14.68
N HIS A 140 -0.81 17.74 -14.16
CA HIS A 140 0.26 17.91 -13.16
C HIS A 140 1.53 17.12 -13.53
N PRO A 141 2.22 17.48 -14.64
CA PRO A 141 3.45 16.79 -15.07
C PRO A 141 4.60 16.88 -14.03
N GLY A 142 4.48 17.74 -13.01
CA GLY A 142 5.48 17.93 -11.96
C GLY A 142 5.14 17.31 -10.60
N ALA A 143 3.98 16.68 -10.42
CA ALA A 143 3.64 16.09 -9.13
C ALA A 143 4.56 14.89 -8.82
N GLN A 144 5.19 14.91 -7.64
CA GLN A 144 6.09 13.85 -7.20
C GLN A 144 5.43 12.87 -6.22
N SER A 145 4.25 13.20 -5.70
CA SER A 145 3.56 12.37 -4.73
C SER A 145 2.06 12.60 -4.72
N ILE A 146 1.33 11.57 -4.29
CA ILE A 146 -0.10 11.62 -3.99
C ILE A 146 -0.35 10.95 -2.63
N HIS A 147 -1.25 11.54 -1.85
CA HIS A 147 -1.70 11.05 -0.56
C HIS A 147 -3.19 10.78 -0.59
N LEU A 148 -3.60 9.69 0.06
CA LEU A 148 -4.99 9.25 0.17
C LEU A 148 -5.28 8.97 1.64
N ALA A 149 -6.42 9.40 2.14
CA ALA A 149 -6.94 8.96 3.42
C ALA A 149 -8.35 8.41 3.24
N VAL A 150 -8.57 7.16 3.66
CA VAL A 150 -9.85 6.47 3.51
C VAL A 150 -10.24 5.79 4.81
N ARG A 151 -11.49 5.96 5.24
CA ARG A 151 -12.03 5.40 6.47
C ARG A 151 -12.96 4.21 6.19
N LEU A 152 -12.87 3.21 7.06
CA LEU A 152 -13.81 2.10 7.14
C LEU A 152 -14.93 2.46 8.12
N GLU A 153 -16.20 2.51 7.68
CA GLU A 153 -17.34 2.72 8.60
C GLU A 153 -17.71 1.45 9.36
N ARG A 154 -16.92 1.11 10.38
CA ARG A 154 -17.21 0.00 11.31
C ARG A 154 -16.88 0.37 12.74
N ARG A 155 -17.14 -0.55 13.68
CA ARG A 155 -16.95 -0.41 15.14
C ARG A 155 -15.66 0.29 15.58
N HIS A 156 -14.54 0.03 14.89
CA HIS A 156 -13.23 0.60 15.24
C HIS A 156 -12.76 1.71 14.30
N SER A 157 -13.59 2.02 13.29
CA SER A 157 -13.38 3.02 12.25
C SER A 157 -11.92 3.23 11.81
N PRO A 158 -11.19 2.16 11.44
CA PRO A 158 -9.80 2.32 11.07
C PRO A 158 -9.67 3.18 9.82
N THR A 159 -8.57 3.94 9.75
CA THR A 159 -8.27 4.83 8.64
C THR A 159 -7.04 4.29 7.91
N ALA A 160 -7.16 4.09 6.61
CA ALA A 160 -6.05 3.78 5.72
C ALA A 160 -5.47 5.09 5.21
N ARG A 161 -4.21 5.36 5.49
CA ARG A 161 -3.44 6.45 4.90
C ARG A 161 -2.45 5.87 3.91
N VAL A 162 -2.52 6.32 2.67
CA VAL A 162 -1.64 5.86 1.60
C VAL A 162 -0.82 7.03 1.11
N THR A 163 0.47 6.83 0.95
CA THR A 163 1.40 7.77 0.33
C THR A 163 2.08 7.08 -0.82
N ILE A 164 2.02 7.68 -1.99
CA ILE A 164 2.65 7.20 -3.22
C ILE A 164 3.65 8.27 -3.65
N ARG A 165 4.90 7.90 -3.86
CA ARG A 165 6.00 8.80 -4.21
C ARG A 165 6.66 8.29 -5.48
N ARG A 166 6.70 9.15 -6.50
CA ARG A 166 7.47 8.93 -7.71
C ARG A 166 8.98 9.09 -7.42
N VAL A 167 9.34 10.07 -6.60
CA VAL A 167 10.73 10.33 -6.20
C VAL A 167 10.90 10.10 -4.70
N HIS A 168 11.76 9.15 -4.34
CA HIS A 168 12.02 8.80 -2.94
C HIS A 168 13.49 8.43 -2.72
N PRO A 169 13.98 8.45 -1.47
CA PRO A 169 15.28 7.88 -1.14
C PRO A 169 15.35 6.41 -1.58
N GLN A 170 16.51 5.97 -2.06
CA GLN A 170 16.72 4.58 -2.52
C GLN A 170 16.47 3.53 -1.42
N ARG A 171 16.58 3.93 -0.15
CA ARG A 171 16.31 3.08 1.01
C ARG A 171 14.85 3.12 1.49
N GLU A 172 14.02 3.91 0.84
CA GLU A 172 12.58 4.00 1.10
C GLU A 172 11.80 3.40 -0.07
N HIS A 173 10.52 3.13 0.17
CA HIS A 173 9.64 2.50 -0.81
C HIS A 173 8.73 3.52 -1.48
N ALA A 174 8.33 3.24 -2.72
CA ALA A 174 7.48 4.12 -3.50
C ALA A 174 6.08 4.28 -2.90
N ILE A 175 5.54 3.22 -2.31
CA ILE A 175 4.20 3.22 -1.72
C ILE A 175 4.27 2.85 -0.24
N HIS A 176 3.66 3.68 0.59
CA HIS A 176 3.51 3.44 2.03
C HIS A 176 2.02 3.46 2.39
N VAL A 177 1.51 2.35 2.93
CA VAL A 177 0.14 2.21 3.40
C VAL A 177 0.13 2.00 4.91
N ARG A 178 -0.61 2.83 5.64
CA ARG A 178 -0.78 2.74 7.09
C ARG A 178 -2.25 2.55 7.43
N PHE A 179 -2.58 1.47 8.13
CA PHE A 179 -3.90 1.23 8.68
C PHE A 179 -3.94 1.61 10.16
N GLU A 180 -4.35 2.85 10.44
CA GLU A 180 -4.48 3.39 11.78
C GLU A 180 -5.73 2.82 12.48
N GLY A 181 -5.56 2.25 13.67
CA GLY A 181 -6.64 1.64 14.45
C GLY A 181 -6.68 0.12 14.35
N LYS A 182 -7.82 -0.50 14.74
CA LYS A 182 -8.00 -1.96 14.70
C LYS A 182 -8.62 -2.39 13.37
N LEU A 183 -7.93 -3.23 12.62
CA LEU A 183 -8.38 -3.79 11.35
C LEU A 183 -8.52 -5.31 11.45
N HIS A 184 -9.60 -5.87 10.91
CA HIS A 184 -9.77 -7.31 10.86
C HIS A 184 -8.80 -7.92 9.83
N LYS A 185 -8.08 -8.99 10.20
CA LYS A 185 -7.07 -9.67 9.36
C LYS A 185 -7.58 -10.01 7.95
N ARG A 186 -8.81 -10.52 7.85
CA ARG A 186 -9.49 -10.80 6.57
C ARG A 186 -9.55 -9.58 5.63
N LEU A 187 -9.78 -8.37 6.16
CA LEU A 187 -9.85 -7.15 5.32
C LEU A 187 -8.47 -6.76 4.79
N LEU A 188 -7.44 -6.87 5.62
CA LEU A 188 -6.04 -6.69 5.20
C LEU A 188 -5.66 -7.71 4.11
N GLN A 189 -6.08 -8.97 4.26
CA GLN A 189 -5.81 -10.00 3.26
C GLN A 189 -6.51 -9.72 1.92
N VAL A 190 -7.77 -9.27 1.95
CA VAL A 190 -8.48 -8.86 0.72
C VAL A 190 -7.77 -7.70 0.03
N PHE A 191 -7.26 -6.73 0.80
CA PHE A 191 -6.47 -5.63 0.27
C PHE A 191 -5.20 -6.14 -0.43
N LEU A 192 -4.39 -6.96 0.27
CA LEU A 192 -3.13 -7.49 -0.26
C LEU A 192 -3.33 -8.38 -1.48
N ASN A 193 -4.34 -9.24 -1.48
CA ASN A 193 -4.64 -10.10 -2.63
C ASN A 193 -5.00 -9.26 -3.85
N TYR A 194 -5.82 -8.22 -3.67
CA TYR A 194 -6.18 -7.35 -4.77
C TYR A 194 -4.96 -6.64 -5.37
N LEU A 195 -4.04 -6.15 -4.53
CA LEU A 195 -2.80 -5.55 -5.00
C LEU A 195 -1.94 -6.55 -5.78
N ARG A 196 -1.75 -7.77 -5.28
CA ARG A 196 -0.97 -8.82 -5.98
C ARG A 196 -1.56 -9.21 -7.34
N GLU A 197 -2.88 -9.19 -7.46
CA GLU A 197 -3.57 -9.53 -8.70
C GLU A 197 -3.51 -8.40 -9.75
N HIS A 198 -3.36 -7.13 -9.33
CA HIS A 198 -3.55 -5.96 -10.21
C HIS A 198 -2.33 -5.03 -10.27
N LEU A 199 -1.32 -5.23 -9.44
CA LEU A 199 -0.05 -4.52 -9.47
C LEU A 199 1.09 -5.54 -9.51
N GLN A 200 2.09 -5.25 -10.34
CA GLN A 200 3.37 -5.95 -10.33
C GLN A 200 4.18 -5.43 -9.12
N VAL A 201 3.78 -5.85 -7.91
CA VAL A 201 4.39 -5.38 -6.66
C VAL A 201 5.40 -6.40 -6.16
N GLU A 202 6.61 -5.93 -5.86
CA GLU A 202 7.50 -6.63 -4.93
C GLU A 202 7.19 -6.15 -3.52
N VAL A 203 6.71 -7.05 -2.66
CA VAL A 203 6.39 -6.73 -1.26
C VAL A 203 7.60 -7.05 -0.39
N THR A 204 8.32 -6.01 0.05
CA THR A 204 9.53 -6.10 0.88
C THR A 204 9.23 -5.78 2.36
N GLU A 205 9.88 -6.49 3.29
CA GLU A 205 9.76 -6.23 4.74
C GLU A 205 10.78 -5.17 5.22
N GLY A 206 10.33 -4.24 6.09
CA GLY A 206 11.17 -3.29 6.84
C GLY A 206 11.25 -3.59 8.33
#